data_AF-A0A965YX72-F1
#
_entry.id   AF-A0A965YX72-F1
#
_cell.length_a   1.000
_cell.length_b   1.000
_cell.length_c   1.000
_cell.angle_alpha   90.00
_cell.angle_beta   90.00
_cell.angle_gamma   90.00
#
_symmetry.space_group_name_H-M   'P 1'
#
loop_
_entity.id
_entity.type
_entity.pdbx_description
1 polymer ?
#
loop_
_entity_poly.entity_id
_entity_poly.type
_entity_poly.pdbx_seq_one_letter_code
_entity_poly.pdbx_strand_id
1 'polypeptide(L)'
;YRNDIPTAKPIGYFSMASLPWNKRSVAIFEAIENAHELKEDYAQHSSHFESLFLKMAHYTKKMHDAHIRHTDIVLHNFLVQENNGTEKLYLIDTDKVHYAGLSRISFLTKTFFDMHCIRRLEVHEEELAIFLKHYFGKECTPFWRNVLAFWSKKSR
;
A
#
# COMPACT_ATOMS: atom_id res chain seq x y z
N TYR A 1 12.73 0.22 7.17
CA TYR A 1 13.33 1.56 6.90
C TYR A 1 14.18 1.58 5.63
N ARG A 2 13.63 1.10 4.51
CA ARG A 2 14.26 1.25 3.19
C ARG A 2 13.35 2.22 2.43
N ASN A 3 13.92 3.29 1.86
CA ASN A 3 13.20 4.27 1.06
C ASN A 3 12.09 5.05 1.81
N ASP A 4 12.25 5.32 3.12
CA ASP A 4 11.33 6.09 3.98
C ASP A 4 9.82 5.79 3.77
N ILE A 5 9.47 4.52 3.58
CA ILE A 5 8.08 4.06 3.68
C ILE A 5 7.83 3.74 5.15
N PRO A 6 6.95 4.48 5.86
CA PRO A 6 6.71 4.24 7.27
C PRO A 6 6.03 2.89 7.46
N THR A 7 6.58 2.09 8.38
CA THR A 7 6.04 0.80 8.80
C THR A 7 6.46 0.57 10.26
N ALA A 8 5.90 -0.46 10.90
CA ALA A 8 6.28 -0.84 12.25
C ALA A 8 7.79 -1.16 12.32
N LYS A 9 8.44 -0.75 13.41
CA LYS A 9 9.89 -0.96 13.56
C LYS A 9 10.15 -2.42 13.90
N PRO A 10 11.01 -3.15 13.16
CA PRO A 10 11.34 -4.52 13.52
C PRO A 10 12.16 -4.54 14.82
N ILE A 11 11.74 -5.36 15.77
CA ILE A 11 12.45 -5.64 17.04
C ILE A 11 13.34 -6.87 16.88
N GLY A 12 12.85 -7.87 16.15
CA GLY A 12 13.58 -9.13 16.01
C GLY A 12 13.02 -10.02 14.92
N TYR A 13 13.86 -10.97 14.50
CA TYR A 13 13.49 -12.00 13.55
C TYR A 13 14.13 -13.31 14.00
N PHE A 14 13.35 -14.38 13.93
CA PHE A 14 13.80 -15.72 14.23
C PHE A 14 13.34 -16.69 13.16
N SER A 15 14.19 -17.65 12.83
CA SER A 15 13.89 -18.66 11.82
C SER A 15 14.50 -19.99 12.20
N MET A 16 13.70 -21.06 12.10
CA MET A 16 14.15 -22.44 12.22
C MET A 16 13.73 -23.22 10.98
N ALA A 17 14.60 -24.12 10.54
CA ALA A 17 14.30 -25.08 9.49
C ALA A 17 14.88 -26.43 9.89
N SER A 18 14.07 -27.50 9.81
CA SER A 18 14.59 -28.87 9.87
C SER A 18 15.03 -29.36 8.49
N LEU A 19 14.44 -28.80 7.42
CA LEU A 19 14.72 -29.07 6.02
C LEU A 19 14.57 -27.77 5.20
N PRO A 20 15.23 -27.63 4.02
CA PRO A 20 15.20 -26.40 3.22
C PRO A 20 13.80 -25.91 2.81
N TRP A 21 12.84 -26.82 2.66
CA TRP A 21 11.45 -26.54 2.29
C TRP A 21 10.48 -26.41 3.47
N ASN A 22 10.94 -26.70 4.70
CA ASN A 22 10.11 -26.60 5.90
C ASN A 22 10.74 -25.62 6.89
N LYS A 23 10.55 -24.33 6.59
CA LYS A 23 11.04 -23.21 7.36
C LYS A 23 9.89 -22.59 8.14
N ARG A 24 10.08 -22.41 9.45
CA ARG A 24 9.21 -21.59 10.31
C ARG A 24 9.95 -20.31 10.65
N SER A 25 9.29 -19.18 10.46
CA SER A 25 9.86 -17.86 10.75
C SER A 25 8.89 -17.04 11.59
N VAL A 26 9.44 -16.23 12.48
CA VAL A 26 8.71 -15.26 13.30
C VAL A 26 9.41 -13.92 13.13
N ALA A 27 8.65 -12.87 12.85
CA ALA A 27 9.12 -11.49 12.87
C ALA A 27 8.33 -10.74 13.94
N ILE A 28 9.03 -9.93 14.73
CA ILE A 28 8.46 -9.15 15.83
C ILE A 28 8.69 -7.68 15.52
N PHE A 29 7.65 -6.88 15.69
CA PHE A 29 7.67 -5.45 15.41
C PHE A 29 7.17 -4.67 16.64
N GLU A 30 7.64 -3.42 16.79
CA GLU A 30 7.09 -2.47 17.74
C GLU A 30 5.63 -2.19 17.40
N ALA A 31 4.76 -2.24 18.40
CA ALA A 31 3.36 -1.87 18.24
C ALA A 31 3.25 -0.37 17.92
N ILE A 32 2.34 -0.05 17.01
CA ILE A 32 2.01 1.35 16.70
C ILE A 32 0.84 1.71 17.62
N GLU A 33 1.17 2.23 18.79
CA GLU A 33 0.19 2.60 19.83
C GLU A 33 -0.65 3.82 19.40
N ASN A 34 -1.87 3.91 19.92
CA ASN A 34 -2.82 5.01 19.65
C ASN A 34 -3.03 5.28 18.16
N ALA A 35 -3.20 4.22 17.38
CA ALA A 35 -3.46 4.32 15.95
C ALA A 35 -4.75 3.57 15.60
N HIS A 36 -5.40 4.03 14.54
CA HIS A 36 -6.61 3.43 13.97
C HIS A 36 -6.42 3.15 12.48
N GLU A 37 -7.27 2.33 11.88
CA GLU A 37 -7.17 2.02 10.46
C GLU A 37 -7.62 3.21 9.60
N LEU A 38 -6.93 3.50 8.49
CA LEU A 38 -7.39 4.50 7.51
C LEU A 38 -8.79 4.19 6.97
N LYS A 39 -9.22 2.92 7.04
CA LYS A 39 -10.58 2.48 6.72
C LYS A 39 -11.63 3.14 7.60
N GLU A 40 -11.31 3.43 8.86
CA GLU A 40 -12.20 4.09 9.81
C GLU A 40 -12.44 5.55 9.40
N ASP A 41 -11.39 6.29 9.03
CA ASP A 41 -11.51 7.65 8.48
C ASP A 41 -12.40 7.68 7.25
N TYR A 42 -12.25 6.69 6.36
CA TYR A 42 -13.07 6.57 5.17
C TYR A 42 -14.54 6.33 5.51
N ALA A 43 -14.83 5.38 6.40
CA ALA A 43 -16.20 5.04 6.80
C ALA A 43 -16.91 6.20 7.51
N GLN A 44 -16.17 6.99 8.29
CA GLN A 44 -16.69 8.13 9.03
C GLN A 44 -16.76 9.42 8.21
N HIS A 45 -16.35 9.40 6.93
CA HIS A 45 -16.24 10.59 6.08
C HIS A 45 -15.40 11.71 6.74
N SER A 46 -14.29 11.29 7.37
CA SER A 46 -13.35 12.19 8.05
C SER A 46 -12.82 13.26 7.09
N SER A 47 -12.78 14.52 7.53
CA SER A 47 -12.20 15.63 6.76
C SER A 47 -10.70 15.44 6.47
N HIS A 48 -10.05 14.55 7.21
CA HIS A 48 -8.63 14.26 7.08
C HIS A 48 -8.34 13.13 6.09
N PHE A 49 -9.35 12.35 5.73
CA PHE A 49 -9.21 11.16 4.88
C PHE A 49 -8.48 11.47 3.57
N GLU A 50 -8.88 12.51 2.84
CA GLU A 50 -8.28 12.82 1.54
C GLU A 50 -6.77 13.05 1.65
N SER A 51 -6.33 13.81 2.66
CA SER A 51 -4.92 14.08 2.92
C SER A 51 -4.13 12.78 3.21
N LEU A 52 -4.68 11.92 4.07
CA LEU A 52 -4.07 10.63 4.42
C LEU A 52 -4.07 9.66 3.23
N PHE A 53 -5.12 9.68 2.42
CA PHE A 53 -5.27 8.86 1.24
C PHE A 53 -4.29 9.27 0.13
N LEU A 54 -4.01 10.57 -0.01
CA LEU A 54 -2.93 11.04 -0.88
C LEU A 54 -1.55 10.62 -0.36
N LYS A 55 -1.31 10.64 0.96
CA LYS A 55 -0.08 10.07 1.56
C LYS A 55 0.04 8.57 1.27
N MET A 56 -1.06 7.82 1.33
CA MET A 56 -1.10 6.40 0.94
C MET A 56 -0.70 6.20 -0.52
N ALA A 57 -1.23 7.01 -1.44
CA ALA A 57 -0.87 6.97 -2.86
C ALA A 57 0.63 7.26 -3.07
N HIS A 58 1.15 8.26 -2.37
CA HIS A 58 2.57 8.62 -2.40
C HIS A 58 3.46 7.46 -1.92
N TYR A 59 3.15 6.84 -0.78
CA TYR A 59 3.92 5.71 -0.25
C TYR A 59 3.83 4.48 -1.14
N THR A 60 2.66 4.22 -1.72
CA THR A 60 2.48 3.13 -2.69
C THR A 60 3.36 3.35 -3.92
N LYS A 61 3.39 4.58 -4.46
CA LYS A 61 4.28 4.96 -5.56
C LYS A 61 5.74 4.75 -5.20
N LYS A 62 6.18 5.29 -4.06
CA LYS A 62 7.56 5.18 -3.57
C LYS A 62 7.99 3.73 -3.43
N MET A 63 7.11 2.87 -2.95
CA MET A 63 7.32 1.43 -2.84
C MET A 63 7.49 0.76 -4.21
N HIS A 64 6.57 1.00 -5.15
CA HIS A 64 6.62 0.41 -6.49
C HIS A 64 7.82 0.90 -7.31
N ASP A 65 8.17 2.18 -7.20
CA ASP A 65 9.35 2.78 -7.84
C ASP A 65 10.65 2.22 -7.23
N ALA A 66 10.64 1.83 -5.95
CA ALA A 66 11.72 1.08 -5.31
C ALA A 66 11.69 -0.43 -5.58
N HIS A 67 10.86 -0.90 -6.51
CA HIS A 67 10.70 -2.31 -6.89
C HIS A 67 10.19 -3.20 -5.74
N ILE A 68 9.49 -2.64 -4.77
CA ILE A 68 8.86 -3.37 -3.67
C ILE A 68 7.36 -3.45 -3.98
N ARG A 69 6.71 -4.59 -3.71
CA ARG A 69 5.26 -4.75 -3.85
C ARG A 69 4.66 -5.39 -2.61
N HIS A 70 3.58 -4.80 -2.12
CA HIS A 70 2.80 -5.32 -1.00
C HIS A 70 1.82 -6.42 -1.41
N THR A 71 1.37 -6.41 -2.68
CA THR A 71 0.28 -7.25 -3.23
C THR A 71 -1.11 -7.00 -2.64
N ASP A 72 -1.20 -6.38 -1.48
CA ASP A 72 -2.45 -6.06 -0.79
C ASP A 72 -2.50 -4.59 -0.36
N ILE A 73 -2.76 -3.69 -1.32
CA ILE A 73 -2.90 -2.26 -1.07
C ILE A 73 -4.37 -1.95 -0.77
N VAL A 74 -4.70 -1.92 0.52
CA VAL A 74 -6.07 -1.79 1.06
C VAL A 74 -6.04 -0.87 2.29
N LEU A 75 -7.15 -0.17 2.57
CA LEU A 75 -7.20 0.85 3.62
C LEU A 75 -6.86 0.33 5.02
N HIS A 76 -7.28 -0.90 5.37
CA HIS A 76 -7.02 -1.48 6.69
C HIS A 76 -5.54 -1.85 6.93
N ASN A 77 -4.74 -1.94 5.86
CA ASN A 77 -3.29 -2.14 5.97
C ASN A 77 -2.51 -0.85 6.17
N PHE A 78 -3.21 0.28 6.35
CA PHE A 78 -2.60 1.57 6.69
C PHE A 78 -3.17 2.06 8.02
N LEU A 79 -2.28 2.23 9.01
CA LEU A 79 -2.61 2.80 10.31
C LEU A 79 -2.32 4.29 10.34
N VAL A 80 -3.26 5.06 10.90
CA VAL A 80 -3.16 6.49 11.14
C VAL A 80 -2.85 6.69 12.61
N GLN A 81 -1.75 7.37 12.90
CA GLN A 81 -1.37 7.77 14.25
C GLN A 81 -1.36 9.29 14.32
N GLU A 82 -2.13 9.86 15.24
CA GLU A 82 -2.09 11.30 15.53
C GLU A 82 -1.17 11.57 16.72
N ASN A 83 -0.21 12.47 16.55
CA ASN A 83 0.66 12.94 17.63
C ASN A 83 0.76 14.46 17.59
N ASN A 84 0.23 15.14 18.61
CA ASN A 84 0.30 16.60 18.76
C ASN A 84 -0.15 17.36 17.49
N GLY A 85 -1.27 16.96 16.89
CA GLY A 85 -1.82 17.55 15.65
C GLY A 85 -1.06 17.18 14.37
N THR A 86 -0.07 16.28 14.45
CA THR A 86 0.61 15.72 13.28
C THR A 86 0.16 14.28 13.04
N GLU A 87 -0.45 14.04 11.89
CA GLU A 87 -0.88 12.70 11.48
C GLU A 87 0.21 11.98 10.69
N LYS A 88 0.52 10.75 11.11
CA LYS A 88 1.48 9.86 10.47
C LYS A 88 0.79 8.58 10.03
N LEU A 89 1.05 8.18 8.79
CA LEU A 89 0.50 6.98 8.19
C LEU A 89 1.56 5.88 8.16
N TYR A 90 1.21 4.67 8.60
CA TYR A 90 2.09 3.51 8.65
C TYR A 90 1.51 2.34 7.85
N LEU A 91 2.33 1.71 7.01
CA LEU A 91 1.99 0.46 6.34
C LEU A 91 2.24 -0.72 7.28
N ILE A 92 1.24 -1.58 7.45
CA ILE A 92 1.31 -2.83 8.22
C ILE A 92 1.07 -4.04 7.29
N ASP A 93 1.05 -5.25 7.86
CA ASP A 93 0.83 -6.51 7.13
C ASP A 93 1.86 -6.79 6.02
N THR A 94 3.13 -6.60 6.34
CA THR A 94 4.21 -6.70 5.34
C THR A 94 4.66 -8.14 5.05
N ASP A 95 3.86 -9.15 5.34
CA ASP A 95 4.22 -10.58 5.24
C ASP A 95 4.39 -11.05 3.77
N LYS A 96 3.60 -10.47 2.86
CA LYS A 96 3.60 -10.73 1.41
C LYS A 96 4.42 -9.72 0.62
N VAL A 97 5.06 -8.78 1.33
CA VAL A 97 5.93 -7.80 0.70
C VAL A 97 7.13 -8.50 0.09
N HIS A 98 7.35 -8.27 -1.21
CA HIS A 98 8.48 -8.84 -1.91
C HIS A 98 9.12 -7.84 -2.86
N TYR A 99 10.37 -8.10 -3.20
CA TYR A 99 11.07 -7.38 -4.25
C TYR A 99 10.65 -7.93 -5.61
N ALA A 100 10.14 -7.05 -6.47
CA ALA A 100 9.76 -7.33 -7.85
C ALA A 100 10.55 -6.40 -8.77
N GLY A 101 11.69 -6.89 -9.28
CA GLY A 101 12.64 -6.16 -10.13
C GLY A 101 12.13 -5.86 -11.54
N LEU A 102 10.98 -5.21 -11.65
CA LEU A 102 10.28 -4.93 -12.90
C LEU A 102 10.89 -3.77 -13.71
N SER A 103 11.96 -3.11 -13.22
CA SER A 103 12.67 -2.05 -13.96
C SER A 103 13.29 -2.49 -15.27
N ARG A 104 13.56 -3.78 -15.44
CA ARG A 104 14.08 -4.33 -16.71
C ARG A 104 12.98 -4.61 -17.74
N ILE A 105 11.73 -4.36 -17.39
CA ILE A 105 10.55 -4.68 -18.19
C ILE A 105 9.90 -3.37 -18.66
N SER A 106 9.17 -3.44 -19.78
CA SER A 106 8.47 -2.28 -20.34
C SER A 106 7.60 -1.55 -19.30
N PHE A 107 7.48 -0.23 -19.46
CA PHE A 107 6.60 0.60 -18.63
C PHE A 107 5.19 0.04 -18.50
N LEU A 108 4.61 -0.44 -19.62
CA LEU A 108 3.26 -1.02 -19.64
C LEU A 108 3.13 -2.23 -18.71
N THR A 109 4.12 -3.12 -18.70
CA THR A 109 4.12 -4.30 -17.83
C THR A 109 4.28 -3.91 -16.37
N LYS A 110 5.19 -2.97 -16.06
CA LYS A 110 5.34 -2.43 -14.70
C LYS A 110 4.01 -1.85 -14.21
N THR A 111 3.38 -1.00 -15.03
CA THR A 111 2.10 -0.37 -14.71
C THR A 111 0.99 -1.38 -14.54
N PHE A 112 0.92 -2.44 -15.35
CA PHE A 112 -0.04 -3.52 -15.15
C PHE A 112 0.08 -4.16 -13.75
N PHE A 113 1.30 -4.46 -13.30
CA PHE A 113 1.52 -5.03 -11.97
C PHE A 113 1.23 -4.05 -10.83
N ASP A 114 1.56 -2.76 -11.02
CA ASP A 114 1.20 -1.70 -10.06
C ASP A 114 -0.32 -1.65 -9.87
N MET A 115 -1.03 -1.66 -11.00
CA MET A 115 -2.49 -1.62 -11.04
C MET A 115 -3.12 -2.88 -10.44
N HIS A 116 -2.49 -4.04 -10.62
CA HIS A 116 -2.93 -5.26 -9.98
C HIS A 116 -2.83 -5.19 -8.45
N CYS A 117 -1.89 -4.43 -7.89
CA CYS A 117 -1.83 -4.19 -6.45
C CYS A 117 -2.93 -3.21 -6.01
N ILE A 118 -3.14 -2.14 -6.78
CA ILE A 118 -4.09 -1.05 -6.48
C ILE A 118 -5.56 -1.49 -6.63
N ARG A 119 -5.86 -2.49 -7.47
CA ARG A 119 -7.24 -2.93 -7.74
C ARG A 119 -8.03 -3.41 -6.52
N ARG A 120 -7.35 -3.70 -5.41
CA ARG A 120 -7.96 -4.16 -4.16
C ARG A 120 -8.46 -2.98 -3.31
N LEU A 121 -8.19 -1.74 -3.71
CA LEU A 121 -8.62 -0.56 -3.00
C LEU A 121 -10.14 -0.40 -3.07
N GLU A 122 -10.82 -0.65 -1.95
CA GLU A 122 -12.28 -0.61 -1.83
C GLU A 122 -12.79 0.80 -1.51
N VAL A 123 -12.67 1.71 -2.48
CA VAL A 123 -13.17 3.10 -2.38
C VAL A 123 -14.15 3.42 -3.53
N HIS A 124 -14.87 4.55 -3.45
CA HIS A 124 -15.67 5.01 -4.59
C HIS A 124 -14.77 5.43 -5.76
N GLU A 125 -15.38 5.52 -6.96
CA GLU A 125 -14.63 5.74 -8.20
C GLU A 125 -13.92 7.10 -8.23
N GLU A 126 -14.46 8.09 -7.52
CA GLU A 126 -13.93 9.45 -7.46
C GLU A 126 -12.60 9.48 -6.68
N GLU A 127 -12.55 8.87 -5.51
CA GLU A 127 -11.36 8.69 -4.69
C GLU A 127 -10.34 7.85 -5.45
N LEU A 128 -10.77 6.76 -6.09
CA LEU A 128 -9.85 5.96 -6.90
C LEU A 128 -9.21 6.81 -8.02
N ALA A 129 -9.96 7.69 -8.68
CA ALA A 129 -9.42 8.59 -9.68
C ALA A 129 -8.41 9.59 -9.09
N ILE A 130 -8.68 10.13 -7.90
CA ILE A 130 -7.75 11.00 -7.16
C ILE A 130 -6.46 10.26 -6.80
N PHE A 131 -6.58 9.03 -6.29
CA PHE A 131 -5.44 8.16 -5.96
C PHE A 131 -4.55 7.94 -7.18
N LEU A 132 -5.14 7.55 -8.31
CA LEU A 132 -4.40 7.27 -9.54
C LEU A 132 -3.73 8.52 -10.10
N LYS A 133 -4.40 9.67 -10.04
CA LYS A 133 -3.83 10.95 -10.44
C LYS A 133 -2.60 11.29 -9.60
N HIS A 134 -2.65 11.06 -8.29
CA HIS A 134 -1.51 11.29 -7.41
C HIS A 134 -0.38 10.26 -7.63
N TYR A 135 -0.75 8.99 -7.82
CA TYR A 135 0.18 7.87 -8.02
C TYR A 135 0.95 7.95 -9.36
N PHE A 136 0.26 8.22 -10.47
CA PHE A 136 0.89 8.31 -11.80
C PHE A 136 1.38 9.73 -12.14
N GLY A 137 0.86 10.76 -11.47
CA GLY A 137 1.18 12.15 -11.77
C GLY A 137 0.86 12.47 -13.24
N LYS A 138 1.86 12.96 -13.98
CA LYS A 138 1.73 13.33 -15.40
C LYS A 138 1.45 12.14 -16.33
N GLU A 139 1.73 10.92 -15.88
CA GLU A 139 1.52 9.70 -16.67
C GLU A 139 0.11 9.13 -16.49
N CYS A 140 -0.74 9.79 -15.70
CA CYS A 140 -2.11 9.34 -15.48
C CYS A 140 -2.93 9.50 -16.76
N THR A 141 -3.35 8.38 -17.34
CA THR A 141 -4.23 8.35 -18.53
C THR A 141 -5.62 7.82 -18.18
N PRO A 142 -6.68 8.25 -18.89
CA PRO A 142 -8.03 7.70 -18.71
C PRO A 142 -8.09 6.18 -18.94
N PHE A 143 -7.19 5.63 -19.76
CA PHE A 143 -7.08 4.19 -20.01
C PHE A 143 -6.93 3.39 -18.71
N TRP A 144 -6.01 3.80 -17.83
CA TRP A 144 -5.74 3.09 -16.58
C TRP A 144 -6.91 3.15 -15.59
N ARG A 145 -7.63 4.27 -15.55
CA ARG A 145 -8.89 4.38 -14.79
C ARG A 145 -9.93 3.36 -15.29
N ASN A 146 -10.10 3.24 -16.61
CA ASN A 146 -11.04 2.29 -17.20
C ASN A 146 -10.66 0.82 -16.92
N VAL A 147 -9.36 0.50 -16.98
CA VAL A 147 -8.86 -0.84 -16.63
C VAL A 147 -9.20 -1.20 -15.19
N LEU A 148 -8.96 -0.28 -14.24
CA LEU A 148 -9.27 -0.52 -12.84
C LEU A 148 -10.78 -0.63 -12.58
N ALA A 149 -11.58 0.24 -13.18
CA ALA A 149 -13.04 0.17 -13.07
C ALA A 149 -13.58 -1.17 -13.59
N PHE A 150 -13.02 -1.70 -14.69
CA PHE A 150 -13.35 -3.02 -15.22
C PHE A 150 -12.99 -4.15 -14.23
N TRP A 151 -11.80 -4.13 -13.64
CA TRP A 151 -11.38 -5.16 -12.67
C TRP A 151 -12.17 -5.10 -11.35
N SER A 152 -12.50 -3.91 -10.90
CA SER A 152 -13.24 -3.69 -9.64
C SER A 152 -14.68 -4.17 -9.74
N LYS A 153 -15.33 -3.99 -10.91
CA LYS A 153 -16.68 -4.52 -11.20
C LYS A 153 -16.77 -6.04 -11.18
N LYS A 154 -15.67 -6.74 -11.44
CA LYS A 154 -15.62 -8.21 -11.48
C LYS A 154 -15.34 -8.84 -10.11
N SER A 155 -15.00 -8.02 -9.11
CA SER A 155 -14.62 -8.47 -7.76
C SER A 155 -15.70 -8.18 -6.70
N ARG A 156 -16.83 -7.59 -7.10
CA ARG A 156 -18.07 -7.42 -6.31
C ARG A 156 -19.10 -8.42 -6.77
#